data_AF-A0A1F8MYR3-F1
#
_entry.id   AF-A0A1F8MYR3-F1
#
_cell.length_a   1.000
_cell.length_b   1.000
_cell.length_c   1.000
_cell.angle_alpha   90.00
_cell.angle_beta   90.00
_cell.angle_gamma   90.00
#
_symmetry.space_group_name_H-M   'P 1'
#
loop_
_entity.id
_entity.type
_entity.pdbx_description
1 polymer ?
#
loop_
_entity_poly.entity_id
_entity_poly.type
_entity_poly.pdbx_seq_one_letter_code
_entity_poly.pdbx_strand_id
1 'polypeptide(L)'
;MVGEDMPVLSAQEEARRKVARLVTDYQALTPAQTKTYHEAKTKQGFVHPLFRCLGWDFDNVGEVAPEEKASKGRVDYAFKLKGVSRFYLEVKHLKADLDDAEENYLYLLGLLQSRLMDFCFRRLSAPFRGDFRSANRQFIEPLPIRRIDFSDPTDREMHDDLVALVQTMLHLHRELHQIPTERTEARHEIERQMKHTDEAIDTIVYDLYRLNKGEKETIDTAASGLSS
;
A
#
# COMPACT_ATOMS: atom_id res chain seq x y z
N MET A 1 -39.46 19.71 -27.69
CA MET A 1 -38.78 19.57 -26.38
C MET A 1 -38.05 18.25 -26.42
N VAL A 2 -36.75 18.29 -26.70
CA VAL A 2 -35.90 17.10 -26.74
C VAL A 2 -35.56 16.79 -25.29
N GLY A 3 -36.01 15.64 -24.79
CA GLY A 3 -35.53 15.10 -23.53
C GLY A 3 -34.07 14.75 -23.71
N GLU A 4 -33.17 15.47 -23.05
CA GLU A 4 -31.79 15.05 -22.94
C GLU A 4 -31.75 13.74 -22.15
N ASP A 5 -31.51 12.63 -22.84
CA ASP A 5 -31.11 11.37 -22.23
C ASP A 5 -29.75 11.58 -21.54
N MET A 6 -29.82 11.98 -20.26
CA MET A 6 -28.66 12.00 -19.37
C MET A 6 -28.06 10.59 -19.32
N PRO A 7 -26.76 10.41 -19.63
CA PRO A 7 -26.16 9.09 -19.67
C PRO A 7 -26.22 8.47 -18.27
N VAL A 8 -26.88 7.31 -18.17
CA VAL A 8 -26.86 6.49 -16.96
C VAL A 8 -25.43 6.01 -16.76
N LEU A 9 -24.78 6.53 -15.72
CA LEU A 9 -23.43 6.12 -15.36
C LEU A 9 -23.43 4.63 -14.98
N SER A 10 -22.37 3.92 -15.33
CA SER A 10 -22.18 2.56 -14.82
C SER A 10 -22.03 2.58 -13.29
N ALA A 11 -22.38 1.47 -12.63
CA ALA A 11 -22.20 1.34 -11.19
C ALA A 11 -20.75 1.62 -10.73
N GLN A 12 -19.76 1.27 -11.56
CA GLN A 12 -18.35 1.56 -11.30
C GLN A 12 -18.03 3.06 -11.38
N GLU A 13 -18.57 3.77 -12.35
CA GLU A 13 -18.39 5.23 -12.47
C GLU A 13 -19.08 5.98 -11.34
N GLU A 14 -20.26 5.51 -10.92
CA GLU A 14 -20.97 6.07 -9.78
C GLU A 14 -20.18 5.85 -8.48
N ALA A 15 -19.69 4.63 -8.24
CA ALA A 15 -18.81 4.33 -7.12
C ALA A 15 -17.56 5.22 -7.13
N ARG A 16 -16.90 5.35 -8.28
CA ARG A 16 -15.71 6.20 -8.45
C ARG A 16 -16.00 7.66 -8.10
N ARG A 17 -17.13 8.22 -8.55
CA ARG A 17 -17.53 9.60 -8.22
C ARG A 17 -17.79 9.79 -6.74
N LYS A 18 -18.49 8.84 -6.09
CA LYS A 18 -18.77 8.92 -4.66
C LYS A 18 -17.49 8.81 -3.82
N VAL A 19 -16.59 7.90 -4.19
CA VAL A 19 -15.27 7.79 -3.53
C VAL A 19 -14.46 9.08 -3.73
N ALA A 20 -14.42 9.64 -4.94
CA ALA A 20 -13.72 10.90 -5.19
C ALA A 20 -14.25 12.04 -4.29
N ARG A 21 -15.57 12.12 -4.12
CA ARG A 21 -16.19 13.09 -3.20
C ARG A 21 -15.78 12.87 -1.75
N LEU A 22 -15.79 11.62 -1.27
CA LEU A 22 -15.34 11.29 0.09
C LEU A 22 -13.86 11.68 0.31
N VAL A 23 -13.01 11.49 -0.69
CA VAL A 23 -11.60 11.93 -0.63
C VAL A 23 -11.51 13.45 -0.55
N THR A 24 -12.28 14.19 -1.35
CA THR A 24 -12.32 15.65 -1.26
C THR A 24 -12.80 16.13 0.10
N ASP A 25 -13.88 15.54 0.63
CA ASP A 25 -14.44 15.89 1.95
C ASP A 25 -13.42 15.61 3.07
N TYR A 26 -12.67 14.51 2.97
CA TYR A 26 -11.59 14.18 3.90
C TYR A 26 -10.45 15.20 3.84
N GLN A 27 -9.97 15.54 2.63
CA GLN A 27 -8.87 16.49 2.43
C GLN A 27 -9.23 17.92 2.85
N ALA A 28 -10.51 18.28 2.83
CA ALA A 28 -10.99 19.59 3.26
C ALA A 28 -11.07 19.75 4.80
N LEU A 29 -10.87 18.69 5.58
CA LEU A 29 -10.92 18.76 7.04
C LEU A 29 -9.74 19.57 7.58
N THR A 30 -10.04 20.56 8.42
CA THR A 30 -9.02 21.26 9.19
C THR A 30 -8.47 20.37 10.31
N PRO A 31 -7.23 20.61 10.81
CA PRO A 31 -6.68 19.84 11.93
C PRO A 31 -7.57 19.82 13.17
N ALA A 32 -8.33 20.89 13.42
CA ALA A 32 -9.29 20.96 14.52
C ALA A 32 -10.49 20.03 14.29
N GLN A 33 -11.03 19.98 13.07
CA GLN A 33 -12.12 19.07 12.72
C GLN A 33 -11.67 17.62 12.75
N THR A 34 -10.49 17.29 12.21
CA THR A 34 -9.91 15.94 12.21
C THR A 34 -9.79 15.37 13.63
N LYS A 35 -9.42 16.20 14.61
CA LYS A 35 -9.38 15.82 16.03
C LYS A 35 -10.74 15.45 16.64
N THR A 36 -11.86 15.80 16.02
CA THR A 36 -13.20 15.42 16.50
C THR A 36 -13.67 14.05 16.00
N TYR A 37 -13.03 13.50 14.97
CA TYR A 37 -13.40 12.21 14.35
C TYR A 37 -12.79 11.02 15.09
N HIS A 38 -13.37 10.70 16.24
CA HIS A 38 -13.17 9.44 16.95
C HIS A 38 -13.89 8.28 16.25
N GLU A 39 -13.67 7.03 16.67
CA GLU A 39 -14.08 5.82 15.95
C GLU A 39 -15.54 5.84 15.46
N ALA A 40 -16.51 6.16 16.30
CA ALA A 40 -17.92 6.20 15.91
C ALA A 40 -18.19 7.25 14.81
N LYS A 41 -17.61 8.43 14.93
CA LYS A 41 -17.74 9.50 13.94
C LYS A 41 -16.97 9.20 12.67
N THR A 42 -15.82 8.54 12.75
CA THR A 42 -15.07 8.03 11.57
C THR A 42 -15.87 6.96 10.84
N LYS A 43 -16.49 6.04 11.59
CA LYS A 43 -17.37 4.98 11.05
C LYS A 43 -18.48 5.59 10.21
N GLN A 44 -19.23 6.52 10.79
CA GLN A 44 -20.37 7.17 10.12
C GLN A 44 -19.95 8.13 9.00
N GLY A 45 -18.89 8.90 9.20
CA GLY A 45 -18.48 9.96 8.27
C GLY A 45 -17.76 9.47 7.02
N PHE A 46 -16.96 8.40 7.13
CA PHE A 46 -16.10 7.96 6.02
C PHE A 46 -16.14 6.46 5.75
N VAL A 47 -16.10 5.61 6.78
CA VAL A 47 -16.03 4.15 6.58
C VAL A 47 -17.31 3.60 5.98
N HIS A 48 -18.48 3.84 6.59
CA HIS A 48 -19.74 3.32 6.06
C HIS A 48 -20.02 3.87 4.66
N PRO A 49 -19.91 5.20 4.39
CA PRO A 49 -20.07 5.72 3.04
C PRO A 49 -19.13 5.07 2.04
N LEU A 50 -17.84 4.91 2.36
CA LEU A 50 -16.85 4.30 1.46
C LEU A 50 -17.26 2.88 1.04
N PHE A 51 -17.50 2.00 2.01
CA PHE A 51 -17.79 0.61 1.72
C PHE A 51 -19.17 0.41 1.08
N ARG A 52 -20.18 1.22 1.45
CA ARG A 52 -21.47 1.24 0.74
C ARG A 52 -21.31 1.63 -0.73
N CYS A 53 -20.44 2.59 -1.04
CA CYS A 53 -20.17 2.97 -2.42
C CYS A 53 -19.48 1.86 -3.22
N LEU A 54 -18.73 0.99 -2.55
CA LEU A 54 -18.12 -0.21 -3.14
C LEU A 54 -19.10 -1.39 -3.24
N GLY A 55 -20.37 -1.19 -2.84
CA GLY A 55 -21.43 -2.18 -2.94
C GLY A 55 -21.61 -3.07 -1.72
N TRP A 56 -20.96 -2.77 -0.59
CA TRP A 56 -21.12 -3.53 0.65
C TRP A 56 -22.36 -3.12 1.44
N ASP A 57 -23.15 -4.11 1.86
CA ASP A 57 -24.36 -3.89 2.65
C ASP A 57 -24.13 -4.00 4.17
N PHE A 58 -24.21 -2.87 4.87
CA PHE A 58 -24.07 -2.80 6.33
C PHE A 58 -25.33 -3.24 7.09
N ASP A 59 -26.48 -3.35 6.42
CA ASP A 59 -27.72 -3.85 7.00
C ASP A 59 -27.81 -5.39 6.90
N ASN A 60 -26.90 -6.00 6.14
CA ASN A 60 -26.74 -7.44 6.00
C ASN A 60 -25.53 -7.96 6.81
N VAL A 61 -25.79 -8.46 8.03
CA VAL A 61 -24.75 -9.05 8.91
C VAL A 61 -24.05 -10.27 8.29
N GLY A 62 -24.67 -10.93 7.30
CA GLY A 62 -24.04 -12.02 6.54
C GLY A 62 -22.95 -11.54 5.57
N GLU A 63 -22.92 -10.24 5.29
CA GLU A 63 -21.99 -9.59 4.36
C GLU A 63 -21.05 -8.63 5.09
N VAL A 64 -21.56 -7.83 6.03
CA VAL A 64 -20.77 -6.95 6.89
C VAL A 64 -21.17 -7.19 8.35
N ALA A 65 -20.36 -7.93 9.08
CA ALA A 65 -20.62 -8.29 10.47
C ALA A 65 -19.88 -7.36 11.43
N PRO A 66 -20.58 -6.55 12.24
CA PRO A 66 -19.93 -5.72 13.26
C PRO A 66 -19.44 -6.57 14.45
N GLU A 67 -18.36 -6.13 15.09
CA GLU A 67 -17.86 -6.68 16.36
C GLU A 67 -17.57 -8.19 16.35
N GLU A 68 -17.10 -8.71 15.21
CA GLU A 68 -16.84 -10.14 15.04
C GLU A 68 -15.53 -10.60 15.71
N LYS A 69 -15.52 -11.85 16.18
CA LYS A 69 -14.31 -12.48 16.70
C LYS A 69 -13.40 -12.92 15.55
N ALA A 70 -12.18 -12.43 15.55
CA ALA A 70 -11.07 -12.86 14.71
C ALA A 70 -9.95 -13.53 15.56
N SER A 71 -8.92 -14.05 14.90
CA SER A 71 -7.80 -14.73 15.56
C SER A 71 -7.02 -13.85 16.55
N LYS A 72 -6.94 -12.54 16.29
CA LYS A 72 -6.27 -11.54 17.16
C LYS A 72 -7.23 -10.78 18.10
N GLY A 73 -8.47 -11.26 18.28
CA GLY A 73 -9.45 -10.61 19.15
C GLY A 73 -10.69 -10.16 18.39
N ARG A 74 -11.43 -9.19 18.94
CA ARG A 74 -12.62 -8.64 18.30
C ARG A 74 -12.22 -7.51 17.36
N VAL A 75 -12.78 -7.52 16.15
CA VAL A 75 -12.58 -6.47 15.14
C VAL A 75 -13.84 -5.64 14.98
N ASP A 76 -13.72 -4.40 14.50
CA ASP A 76 -14.89 -3.55 14.27
C ASP A 76 -15.85 -4.09 13.22
N TYR A 77 -15.33 -4.57 12.08
CA TYR A 77 -16.14 -5.19 11.03
C TYR A 77 -15.41 -6.37 10.38
N ALA A 78 -16.16 -7.42 10.06
CA ALA A 78 -15.73 -8.48 9.16
C ALA A 78 -16.55 -8.43 7.87
N PHE A 79 -15.85 -8.40 6.73
CA PHE A 79 -16.45 -8.36 5.41
C PHE A 79 -16.46 -9.77 4.80
N LYS A 80 -17.64 -10.23 4.38
CA LYS A 80 -17.90 -11.62 4.00
C LYS A 80 -18.45 -11.71 2.60
N LEU A 81 -17.93 -12.66 1.81
CA LEU A 81 -18.55 -13.04 0.54
C LEU A 81 -19.10 -14.45 0.67
N LYS A 82 -20.42 -14.59 0.50
CA LYS A 82 -21.14 -15.86 0.68
C LYS A 82 -20.89 -16.48 2.07
N GLY A 83 -20.90 -15.66 3.11
CA GLY A 83 -20.69 -16.08 4.50
C GLY A 83 -19.23 -16.35 4.89
N VAL A 84 -18.26 -16.25 3.96
CA VAL A 84 -16.84 -16.46 4.23
C VAL A 84 -16.14 -15.12 4.41
N SER A 85 -15.53 -14.90 5.57
CA SER A 85 -14.74 -13.70 5.87
C SER A 85 -13.59 -13.54 4.87
N ARG A 86 -13.51 -12.36 4.25
CA ARG A 86 -12.50 -11.97 3.25
C ARG A 86 -11.46 -11.04 3.82
N PHE A 87 -11.89 -10.06 4.62
CA PHE A 87 -11.00 -9.18 5.35
C PHE A 87 -11.72 -8.63 6.59
N TYR A 88 -10.90 -8.12 7.51
CA TYR A 88 -11.36 -7.45 8.71
C TYR A 88 -10.97 -5.98 8.63
N LEU A 89 -11.81 -5.12 9.20
CA LEU A 89 -11.56 -3.69 9.31
C LEU A 89 -11.56 -3.32 10.78
N GLU A 90 -10.50 -2.63 11.18
CA GLU A 90 -10.36 -1.97 12.47
C GLU A 90 -10.36 -0.46 12.21
N VAL A 91 -11.26 0.27 12.86
CA VAL A 91 -11.39 1.71 12.65
C VAL A 91 -10.59 2.45 13.72
N LYS A 92 -9.81 3.42 13.29
CA LYS A 92 -9.09 4.33 14.19
C LYS A 92 -9.63 5.75 14.10
N HIS A 93 -9.21 6.58 15.05
CA HIS A 93 -9.42 8.02 15.00
C HIS A 93 -8.75 8.60 13.75
N LEU A 94 -9.34 9.59 13.07
CA LEU A 94 -8.70 10.19 11.89
C LEU A 94 -7.36 10.91 12.18
N LYS A 95 -7.09 11.25 13.45
CA LYS A 95 -5.82 11.84 13.86
C LYS A 95 -4.76 10.78 14.16
N ALA A 96 -5.18 9.51 14.30
CA ALA A 96 -4.24 8.44 14.51
C ALA A 96 -3.43 8.34 13.24
N ASP A 97 -2.12 8.46 13.39
CA ASP A 97 -1.23 8.22 12.29
C ASP A 97 -1.26 6.71 12.02
N LEU A 98 -1.90 6.32 10.92
CA LEU A 98 -1.94 4.92 10.49
C LEU A 98 -0.56 4.48 9.95
N ASP A 99 0.31 5.43 9.65
CA ASP A 99 1.69 5.21 9.22
C ASP A 99 2.63 5.09 10.45
N ASP A 100 2.21 5.55 11.63
CA ASP A 100 2.89 5.35 12.93
C ASP A 100 2.45 4.04 13.63
N ALA A 101 1.74 3.17 12.91
CA ALA A 101 1.53 1.81 13.39
C ALA A 101 2.87 1.06 13.37
N GLU A 102 3.14 0.22 14.39
CA GLU A 102 4.30 -0.70 14.43
C GLU A 102 4.44 -1.53 13.13
N GLU A 103 3.36 -1.70 12.37
CA GLU A 103 3.39 -2.29 11.03
C GLU A 103 3.07 -1.20 9.97
N ASN A 104 4.05 -0.36 9.64
CA ASN A 104 3.93 0.64 8.57
C ASN A 104 3.98 -0.04 7.18
N TYR A 105 2.96 0.17 6.34
CA TYR A 105 2.92 -0.44 5.00
C TYR A 105 4.04 0.08 4.08
N LEU A 106 4.59 1.27 4.35
CA LEU A 106 5.74 1.83 3.63
C LEU A 106 7.00 1.02 3.89
N TYR A 107 7.17 0.46 5.09
CA TYR A 107 8.26 -0.47 5.37
C TYR A 107 8.14 -1.72 4.50
N LEU A 108 6.93 -2.32 4.44
CA LEU A 108 6.68 -3.46 3.56
C LEU A 108 6.90 -3.09 2.08
N LEU A 109 6.46 -1.91 1.65
CA LEU A 109 6.68 -1.42 0.30
C LEU A 109 8.19 -1.29 -0.01
N GLY A 110 8.98 -0.75 0.91
CA GLY A 110 10.44 -0.66 0.77
C GLY A 110 11.10 -2.03 0.65
N LEU A 111 10.67 -3.00 1.45
CA LEU A 111 11.13 -4.39 1.31
C LEU A 111 10.78 -4.94 -0.09
N LEU A 112 9.53 -4.78 -0.53
CA LEU A 112 9.05 -5.31 -1.82
C LEU A 112 9.70 -4.61 -3.03
N GLN A 113 10.16 -3.37 -2.88
CA GLN A 113 10.87 -2.61 -3.93
C GLN A 113 12.34 -3.02 -4.06
N SER A 114 12.92 -3.68 -3.07
CA SER A 114 14.35 -4.07 -3.09
C SER A 114 14.66 -5.20 -4.08
N ARG A 115 15.91 -5.20 -4.58
CA ARG A 115 16.47 -6.29 -5.39
C ARG A 115 16.49 -7.62 -4.64
N LEU A 116 16.71 -7.61 -3.33
CA LEU A 116 16.65 -8.83 -2.51
C LEU A 116 15.28 -9.50 -2.63
N MET A 117 14.20 -8.71 -2.51
CA MET A 117 12.86 -9.26 -2.52
C MET A 117 12.42 -9.69 -3.92
N ASP A 118 12.80 -8.93 -4.96
CA ASP A 118 12.63 -9.36 -6.37
C ASP A 118 13.38 -10.68 -6.64
N PHE A 119 14.62 -10.80 -6.19
CA PHE A 119 15.44 -12.01 -6.33
C PHE A 119 14.82 -13.22 -5.62
N CYS A 120 14.31 -13.05 -4.39
CA CYS A 120 13.57 -14.09 -3.68
C CYS A 120 12.29 -14.46 -4.43
N PHE A 121 11.50 -13.48 -4.85
CA PHE A 121 10.24 -13.70 -5.56
C PHE A 121 10.44 -14.46 -6.86
N ARG A 122 11.47 -14.12 -7.66
CA ARG A 122 11.77 -14.84 -8.91
C ARG A 122 12.15 -16.30 -8.70
N ARG A 123 12.74 -16.66 -7.57
CA ARG A 123 13.10 -18.05 -7.26
C ARG A 123 11.91 -18.87 -6.77
N LEU A 124 10.96 -18.21 -6.10
CA LEU A 124 9.76 -18.86 -5.60
C LEU A 124 8.67 -18.95 -6.66
N SER A 125 8.52 -17.92 -7.48
CA SER A 125 7.39 -17.75 -8.40
C SER A 125 7.56 -18.53 -9.70
N ALA A 126 6.50 -19.22 -10.11
CA ALA A 126 6.43 -19.90 -11.40
C ALA A 126 6.30 -18.90 -12.57
N PRO A 127 7.01 -19.15 -13.70
CA PRO A 127 6.87 -18.33 -14.90
C PRO A 127 5.48 -18.48 -15.51
N PHE A 128 5.00 -17.40 -16.12
CA PHE A 128 3.79 -17.31 -16.91
C PHE A 128 4.14 -16.89 -18.35
N ARG A 129 3.15 -16.82 -19.24
CA ARG A 129 3.40 -16.36 -20.63
C ARG A 129 3.83 -14.89 -20.65
N GLY A 130 4.80 -14.56 -21.50
CA GLY A 130 5.22 -13.17 -21.76
C GLY A 130 6.04 -12.54 -20.64
N ASP A 131 6.98 -13.29 -20.05
CA ASP A 131 7.88 -12.87 -18.98
C ASP A 131 7.22 -12.48 -17.63
N PHE A 132 5.89 -12.58 -17.55
CA PHE A 132 5.16 -12.43 -16.29
C PHE A 132 5.40 -13.63 -15.37
N ARG A 133 5.25 -13.43 -14.06
CA ARG A 133 5.34 -14.49 -13.03
C ARG A 133 4.10 -14.51 -12.16
N SER A 134 3.77 -15.66 -11.59
CA SER A 134 2.58 -15.80 -10.74
C SER A 134 2.80 -15.19 -9.35
N ALA A 135 1.93 -14.25 -8.95
CA ALA A 135 1.95 -13.61 -7.64
C ALA A 135 0.81 -14.10 -6.73
N ASN A 136 0.44 -15.38 -6.83
CA ASN A 136 -0.58 -15.98 -5.97
C ASN A 136 -0.04 -16.22 -4.55
N ARG A 137 -0.94 -16.36 -3.55
CA ARG A 137 -0.59 -16.57 -2.13
C ARG A 137 0.55 -17.57 -1.92
N GLN A 138 0.53 -18.71 -2.61
CA GLN A 138 1.54 -19.77 -2.48
C GLN A 138 2.99 -19.32 -2.78
N PHE A 139 3.17 -18.24 -3.54
CA PHE A 139 4.49 -17.68 -3.90
C PHE A 139 4.85 -16.43 -3.08
N ILE A 140 3.85 -15.72 -2.54
CA ILE A 140 4.04 -14.55 -1.69
C ILE A 140 4.25 -14.95 -0.23
N GLU A 141 3.49 -15.93 0.28
CA GLU A 141 3.56 -16.39 1.66
C GLU A 141 4.97 -16.82 2.11
N PRO A 142 5.81 -17.46 1.26
CA PRO A 142 7.18 -17.82 1.63
C PRO A 142 8.20 -16.68 1.53
N LEU A 143 7.80 -15.47 1.09
CA LEU A 143 8.74 -14.35 1.03
C LEU A 143 9.28 -14.05 2.44
N PRO A 144 10.59 -13.85 2.59
CA PRO A 144 11.19 -13.65 3.89
C PRO A 144 10.93 -12.21 4.36
N ILE A 145 9.72 -11.88 4.82
CA ILE A 145 9.41 -10.55 5.35
C ILE A 145 9.96 -10.43 6.77
N ARG A 146 11.11 -9.75 6.92
CA ARG A 146 11.70 -9.43 8.23
C ARG A 146 10.73 -8.55 9.02
N ARG A 147 10.40 -8.98 10.25
CA ARG A 147 9.70 -8.15 11.23
C ARG A 147 10.69 -7.28 11.98
N ILE A 148 10.34 -6.03 12.25
CA ILE A 148 11.18 -5.11 13.04
C ILE A 148 10.98 -5.36 14.54
N ASP A 149 12.07 -5.36 15.28
CA ASP A 149 12.09 -5.28 16.73
C ASP A 149 12.24 -3.81 17.16
N PHE A 150 11.12 -3.14 17.43
CA PHE A 150 11.13 -1.73 17.83
C PHE A 150 11.75 -1.45 19.20
N SER A 151 12.12 -2.50 19.96
CA SER A 151 12.90 -2.35 21.19
C SER A 151 14.40 -2.22 20.92
N ASP A 152 14.87 -2.63 19.74
CA ASP A 152 16.23 -2.42 19.27
C ASP A 152 16.32 -1.06 18.55
N PRO A 153 17.11 -0.09 19.07
CA PRO A 153 17.22 1.23 18.45
C PRO A 153 17.79 1.18 17.03
N THR A 154 18.66 0.20 16.71
CA THR A 154 19.22 0.06 15.37
C THR A 154 18.19 -0.49 14.38
N ASP A 155 17.36 -1.45 14.80
CA ASP A 155 16.27 -1.99 13.96
C ASP A 155 15.20 -0.91 13.71
N ARG A 156 14.92 -0.08 14.72
CA ARG A 156 14.04 1.09 14.59
C ARG A 156 14.59 2.14 13.64
N GLU A 157 15.87 2.49 13.76
CA GLU A 157 16.51 3.48 12.87
C GLU A 157 16.47 3.02 11.40
N MET A 158 16.84 1.77 11.13
CA MET A 158 16.75 1.20 9.78
C MET A 158 15.31 1.18 9.23
N HIS A 159 14.32 0.91 10.08
CA HIS A 159 12.91 1.00 9.71
C HIS A 159 12.53 2.43 9.30
N ASP A 160 12.84 3.41 10.15
CA ASP A 160 12.44 4.81 9.96
C ASP A 160 13.13 5.40 8.72
N ASP A 161 14.41 5.08 8.50
CA ASP A 161 15.16 5.47 7.29
C ASP A 161 14.58 4.84 6.02
N LEU A 162 14.24 3.55 6.06
CA LEU A 162 13.61 2.87 4.92
C LEU A 162 12.26 3.51 4.57
N VAL A 163 11.43 3.81 5.58
CA VAL A 163 10.15 4.50 5.40
C VAL A 163 10.37 5.87 4.76
N ALA A 164 11.36 6.65 5.22
CA ALA A 164 11.67 7.96 4.67
C ALA A 164 12.09 7.89 3.18
N LEU A 165 12.93 6.90 2.80
CA LEU A 165 13.30 6.68 1.40
C LEU A 165 12.10 6.34 0.53
N VAL A 166 11.20 5.47 1.01
CA VAL A 166 9.97 5.12 0.29
C VAL A 166 9.06 6.34 0.12
N GLN A 167 8.94 7.20 1.13
CA GLN A 167 8.19 8.46 1.01
C GLN A 167 8.81 9.39 -0.05
N THR A 168 10.14 9.50 -0.09
CA THR A 168 10.85 10.23 -1.15
C THR A 168 10.56 9.63 -2.51
N MET A 169 10.64 8.31 -2.67
CA MET A 169 10.32 7.63 -3.94
C MET A 169 8.88 7.91 -4.41
N LEU A 170 7.91 7.85 -3.49
CA LEU A 170 6.51 8.17 -3.79
C LEU A 170 6.32 9.64 -4.19
N HIS A 171 7.07 10.57 -3.59
CA HIS A 171 7.06 11.97 -3.99
C HIS A 171 7.61 12.15 -5.41
N LEU A 172 8.78 11.58 -5.70
CA LEU A 172 9.42 11.63 -7.01
C LEU A 172 8.52 11.05 -8.11
N HIS A 173 7.83 9.95 -7.85
CA HIS A 173 6.85 9.40 -8.79
C HIS A 173 5.69 10.36 -9.09
N ARG A 174 5.20 11.10 -8.09
CA ARG A 174 4.14 12.12 -8.29
C ARG A 174 4.65 13.31 -9.10
N GLU A 175 5.88 13.74 -8.88
CA GLU A 175 6.50 14.80 -9.67
C GLU A 175 6.72 14.35 -11.12
N LEU A 176 7.26 13.14 -11.32
CA LEU A 176 7.48 12.55 -12.63
C LEU A 176 6.18 12.47 -13.46
N HIS A 177 5.06 12.16 -12.80
CA HIS A 177 3.74 12.09 -13.45
C HIS A 177 3.19 13.48 -13.88
N GLN A 178 3.68 14.56 -13.30
CA GLN A 178 3.28 15.93 -13.68
C GLN A 178 4.09 16.46 -14.87
N ILE A 179 5.23 15.82 -15.19
CA ILE A 179 6.10 16.21 -16.28
C ILE A 179 5.66 15.48 -17.56
N PRO A 180 5.64 16.15 -18.73
CA PRO A 180 5.40 15.50 -20.01
C PRO A 180 6.30 14.28 -20.23
N THR A 181 5.79 13.27 -20.93
CA THR A 181 6.53 12.02 -21.21
C THR A 181 7.74 12.23 -22.13
N GLU A 182 7.84 13.40 -22.74
CA GLU A 182 9.00 13.81 -23.54
C GLU A 182 10.28 13.85 -22.70
N ARG A 183 11.42 13.51 -23.31
CA ARG A 183 12.73 13.58 -22.64
C ARG A 183 13.08 15.02 -22.36
N THR A 184 12.87 15.44 -21.12
CA THR A 184 13.25 16.76 -20.60
C THR A 184 14.35 16.58 -19.55
N GLU A 185 15.19 17.61 -19.37
CA GLU A 185 16.23 17.61 -18.33
C GLU A 185 15.65 17.40 -16.93
N ALA A 186 14.50 18.01 -16.63
CA ALA A 186 13.79 17.83 -15.37
C ALA A 186 13.37 16.37 -15.14
N ARG A 187 12.90 15.69 -16.19
CA ARG A 187 12.56 14.27 -16.14
C ARG A 187 13.79 13.42 -15.82
N HIS A 188 14.90 13.66 -16.51
CA HIS A 188 16.14 12.93 -16.29
C HIS A 188 16.73 13.15 -14.89
N GLU A 189 16.57 14.34 -14.31
CA GLU A 189 16.97 14.60 -12.93
C GLU A 189 16.16 13.77 -11.93
N ILE A 190 14.83 13.74 -12.06
CA ILE A 190 13.98 12.91 -11.20
C ILE A 190 14.30 11.42 -11.37
N GLU A 191 14.49 10.94 -12.60
CA GLU A 191 14.88 9.54 -12.87
C GLU A 191 16.22 9.19 -12.20
N ARG A 192 17.20 10.11 -12.17
CA ARG A 192 18.45 9.91 -11.42
C ARG A 192 18.23 9.84 -9.91
N GLN A 193 17.39 10.73 -9.37
CA GLN A 193 17.06 10.76 -7.94
C GLN A 193 16.33 9.48 -7.52
N MET A 194 15.43 8.97 -8.36
CA MET A 194 14.75 7.69 -8.14
C MET A 194 15.78 6.55 -8.11
N LYS A 195 16.68 6.48 -9.10
CA LYS A 195 17.73 5.46 -9.11
C LYS A 195 18.59 5.49 -7.84
N HIS A 196 18.98 6.68 -7.39
CA HIS A 196 19.75 6.81 -6.15
C HIS A 196 18.95 6.36 -4.91
N THR A 197 17.65 6.67 -4.88
CA THR A 197 16.74 6.26 -3.82
C THR A 197 16.56 4.74 -3.81
N ASP A 198 16.43 4.09 -4.97
CA ASP A 198 16.41 2.62 -5.09
C ASP A 198 17.68 1.98 -4.54
N GLU A 199 18.86 2.50 -4.90
CA GLU A 199 20.15 2.01 -4.39
C GLU A 199 20.29 2.19 -2.87
N ALA A 200 19.74 3.26 -2.31
CA ALA A 200 19.69 3.49 -0.87
C ALA A 200 18.73 2.50 -0.17
N ILE A 201 17.56 2.24 -0.75
CA ILE A 201 16.61 1.21 -0.28
C ILE A 201 17.32 -0.15 -0.25
N ASP A 202 17.98 -0.54 -1.34
CA ASP A 202 18.71 -1.81 -1.42
C ASP A 202 19.78 -1.92 -0.33
N THR A 203 20.50 -0.82 -0.04
CA THR A 203 21.54 -0.80 1.00
C THR A 203 20.94 -1.11 2.38
N ILE A 204 19.87 -0.41 2.77
CA ILE A 204 19.21 -0.64 4.07
C ILE A 204 18.64 -2.06 4.13
N VAL A 205 18.02 -2.53 3.06
CA VAL A 205 17.46 -3.89 3.01
C VAL A 205 18.57 -4.93 3.12
N TYR A 206 19.70 -4.77 2.45
CA TYR A 206 20.81 -5.71 2.60
C TYR A 206 21.35 -5.75 4.03
N ASP A 207 21.39 -4.61 4.72
CA ASP A 207 21.87 -4.53 6.10
C ASP A 207 20.86 -5.09 7.10
N LEU A 208 19.56 -4.86 6.89
CA LEU A 208 18.46 -5.48 7.66
C LEU A 208 18.54 -7.02 7.66
N TYR A 209 18.95 -7.61 6.54
CA TYR A 209 19.11 -9.06 6.39
C TYR A 209 20.55 -9.52 6.65
N ARG A 210 21.43 -8.60 7.04
CA ARG A 210 22.84 -8.84 7.39
C ARG A 210 23.59 -9.60 6.29
N LEU A 211 23.31 -9.24 5.03
CA LEU A 211 23.91 -9.89 3.88
C LEU A 211 25.41 -9.60 3.80
N ASN A 212 26.18 -10.63 3.51
CA ASN A 212 27.60 -10.48 3.26
C ASN A 212 27.87 -10.00 1.83
N LYS A 213 29.12 -9.59 1.56
CA LYS A 213 29.53 -9.06 0.25
C LYS A 213 29.21 -10.01 -0.92
N GLY A 214 29.46 -11.31 -0.77
CA GLY A 214 29.20 -12.29 -1.84
C GLY A 214 27.71 -12.51 -2.09
N GLU A 215 26.87 -12.41 -1.06
CA GLU A 215 25.41 -12.45 -1.20
C GLU A 215 24.89 -11.21 -1.93
N LYS A 216 25.35 -10.02 -1.56
CA LYS A 216 25.02 -8.75 -2.23
C LYS A 216 25.40 -8.83 -3.73
N GLU A 217 26.63 -9.26 -4.04
CA GLU A 217 27.10 -9.44 -5.43
C GLU A 217 26.24 -10.43 -6.24
N THR A 218 25.81 -11.53 -5.61
CA THR A 218 24.94 -12.53 -6.26
C THR A 218 23.60 -11.94 -6.64
N ILE A 219 23.00 -11.13 -5.75
CA ILE A 219 21.72 -10.46 -5.98
C ILE A 219 21.85 -9.40 -7.06
N ASP A 220 22.87 -8.54 -6.98
CA ASP A 220 23.08 -7.45 -7.93
C ASP A 220 23.38 -7.95 -9.35
N THR A 221 24.12 -9.07 -9.46
CA THR A 221 24.38 -9.72 -10.76
C THR A 221 23.08 -10.27 -11.36
N ALA A 222 22.25 -10.91 -10.54
CA ALA A 222 20.95 -11.42 -10.99
C ALA A 222 20.00 -10.30 -11.43
N ALA A 223 20.05 -9.13 -10.77
CA ALA A 223 19.27 -7.96 -11.15
C ALA A 223 19.77 -7.34 -12.48
N SER A 224 21.09 -7.25 -12.67
CA SER A 224 21.67 -6.61 -13.87
C SER A 224 21.43 -7.38 -15.16
N GLY A 225 21.31 -8.71 -15.07
CA GLY A 225 20.98 -9.56 -16.23
C GLY A 225 19.56 -9.37 -16.79
N LEU A 226 18.75 -8.48 -16.21
CA LEU A 226 17.35 -8.23 -16.57
C LEU A 226 17.13 -6.98 -17.42
N SER A 227 18.11 -6.09 -17.55
CA SER A 227 18.01 -4.88 -18.39
C SER A 227 18.44 -5.09 -19.85
N SER A 228 18.59 -6.35 -20.29
CA SER A 228 19.04 -6.74 -21.64
C SER A 228 17.93 -7.39 -22.45
#